data_AF-A0A9E3CTC6-F1
#
_entry.id   AF-A0A9E3CTC6-F1
#
_cell.length_a   1.000
_cell.length_b   1.000
_cell.length_c   1.000
_cell.angle_alpha   90.00
_cell.angle_beta   90.00
_cell.angle_gamma   90.00
#
_symmetry.space_group_name_H-M   'P 1'
#
loop_
_entity.id
_entity.type
_entity.pdbx_description
1 polymer ?
#
loop_
_entity_poly.entity_id
_entity_poly.type
_entity_poly.pdbx_seq_one_letter_code
_entity_poly.pdbx_strand_id
1 'polypeptide(L)'
;MEVEGRLLPQGRDFVIELRKDRPRERQNFTCAHELGHTFFYDSVPTIKYRSLASVEPHHDEQEEKLCNIAAAELLMPATIFSKIANDFLPSPQSLQEIARTFETSLTATVLRLHGLKLWDATFILWKRRGSALTAAWIARPNRGLTYFPPLAVGDADSSGIYDALRNGKTTVGEEWLTFQNQYRRCHVISACMSNSSAILSCVAGHTHAPSKPTAPHTPAMLPLPLEYDCTCDGTGWRSFKKDGRSYAARCRAAQHFTRCADVPQD
;
A
#
# COMPACT_ATOMS: atom_id res chain seq x y z
N MET A 1 4.08 6.51 25.87
CA MET A 1 5.32 6.11 25.18
C MET A 1 5.70 7.22 24.23
N GLU A 2 6.93 7.70 24.29
CA GLU A 2 7.41 8.81 23.46
C GLU A 2 7.77 8.35 22.03
N VAL A 3 8.29 7.13 21.89
CA VAL A 3 8.56 6.46 20.60
C VAL A 3 7.34 5.72 20.05
N GLU A 4 7.39 5.33 18.78
CA GLU A 4 6.30 4.61 18.13
C GLU A 4 6.24 3.13 18.49
N GLY A 5 7.40 2.52 18.69
CA GLY A 5 7.58 1.17 19.21
C GLY A 5 9.01 0.97 19.68
N ARG A 6 9.27 -0.19 20.30
CA ARG A 6 10.62 -0.65 20.66
C ARG A 6 10.64 -2.17 20.87
N LEU A 7 11.78 -2.78 20.52
CA LEU A 7 12.12 -4.17 20.84
C LEU A 7 12.91 -4.25 22.16
N LEU A 8 12.43 -5.08 23.09
CA LEU A 8 13.08 -5.34 24.38
C LEU A 8 13.48 -6.82 24.47
N PRO A 9 14.75 -7.16 24.73
CA PRO A 9 15.14 -8.53 25.02
C PRO A 9 14.59 -8.96 26.39
N GLN A 10 14.00 -10.14 26.48
CA GLN A 10 13.49 -10.73 27.72
C GLN A 10 14.00 -12.18 27.84
N GLY A 11 15.19 -12.34 28.43
CA GLY A 11 15.82 -13.65 28.57
C GLY A 11 16.24 -14.22 27.21
N ARG A 12 15.56 -15.28 26.76
CA ARG A 12 15.74 -15.88 25.43
C ARG A 12 14.72 -15.40 24.39
N ASP A 13 13.76 -14.59 24.83
CA ASP A 13 12.66 -14.11 24.02
C ASP A 13 12.79 -12.60 23.76
N PHE A 14 11.86 -12.07 22.96
CA PHE A 14 11.72 -10.65 22.68
C PHE A 14 10.30 -10.16 22.98
N VAL A 15 10.20 -8.93 23.47
CA VAL A 15 8.94 -8.21 23.64
C VAL A 15 8.94 -6.99 22.74
N ILE A 16 7.92 -6.86 21.89
CA ILE A 16 7.68 -5.67 21.09
C ILE A 16 6.62 -4.82 21.80
N GLU A 17 6.97 -3.60 22.17
CA GLU A 17 6.02 -2.64 22.69
C GLU A 17 5.62 -1.65 21.60
N LEU A 18 4.32 -1.39 21.46
CA LEU A 18 3.77 -0.49 20.44
C LEU A 18 2.96 0.64 21.07
N ARG A 19 3.00 1.81 20.46
CA ARG A 19 2.17 2.93 20.89
C ARG A 19 0.71 2.72 20.47
N LYS A 20 -0.17 2.55 21.47
CA LYS A 20 -1.59 2.19 21.31
C LYS A 20 -2.44 3.24 20.56
N ASP A 21 -2.04 4.51 20.57
CA ASP A 21 -2.79 5.62 19.97
C ASP A 21 -2.64 5.72 18.44
N ARG A 22 -1.80 4.87 17.84
CA ARG A 22 -1.54 4.90 16.41
C ARG A 22 -2.59 4.13 15.61
N PRO A 23 -2.89 4.55 14.37
CA PRO A 23 -3.71 3.76 13.44
C PRO A 23 -3.15 2.35 13.26
N ARG A 24 -4.04 1.38 12.97
CA ARG A 24 -3.67 -0.04 12.91
C ARG A 24 -2.59 -0.31 11.87
N GLU A 25 -2.67 0.33 10.71
CA GLU A 25 -1.67 0.22 9.66
C GLU A 25 -0.29 0.74 10.08
N ARG A 26 -0.24 1.73 10.99
CA ARG A 26 1.02 2.23 11.54
C ARG A 26 1.55 1.28 12.60
N GLN A 27 0.69 0.74 13.46
CA GLN A 27 1.08 -0.30 14.42
C GLN A 27 1.62 -1.55 13.71
N ASN A 28 0.96 -2.01 12.64
CA ASN A 28 1.41 -3.14 11.83
C ASN A 28 2.81 -2.88 11.24
N PHE A 29 3.05 -1.70 10.67
CA PHE A 29 4.37 -1.31 10.18
C PHE A 29 5.44 -1.28 11.28
N THR A 30 5.16 -0.61 12.39
CA THR A 30 6.08 -0.55 13.52
C THR A 30 6.38 -1.94 14.06
N CYS A 31 5.38 -2.80 14.24
CA CYS A 31 5.57 -4.18 14.68
C CYS A 31 6.50 -4.97 13.74
N ALA A 32 6.24 -4.90 12.44
CA ALA A 32 7.07 -5.58 11.44
C ALA A 32 8.49 -5.00 11.37
N HIS A 33 8.66 -3.70 11.63
CA HIS A 33 9.95 -3.03 11.73
C HIS A 33 10.75 -3.52 12.95
N GLU A 34 10.12 -3.55 14.14
CA GLU A 34 10.75 -4.09 15.35
C GLU A 34 11.10 -5.57 15.22
N LEU A 35 10.27 -6.36 14.51
CA LEU A 35 10.61 -7.74 14.17
C LEU A 35 11.84 -7.81 13.26
N GLY A 36 12.01 -6.84 12.34
CA GLY A 36 13.20 -6.69 11.51
C GLY A 36 14.50 -6.62 12.32
N HIS A 37 14.50 -5.88 13.44
CA HIS A 37 15.67 -5.77 14.32
C HIS A 37 16.11 -7.11 14.93
N THR A 38 15.22 -8.09 15.02
CA THR A 38 15.59 -9.43 15.53
C THR A 38 16.54 -10.16 14.59
N PHE A 39 16.48 -9.91 13.27
CA PHE A 39 17.37 -10.53 12.29
C PHE A 39 18.82 -10.04 12.39
N PHE A 40 19.02 -8.84 12.96
CA PHE A 40 20.34 -8.23 13.14
C PHE A 40 20.86 -8.37 14.57
N TYR A 41 20.13 -9.10 15.43
CA TYR A 41 20.44 -9.17 16.86
C TYR A 41 21.84 -9.73 17.14
N ASP A 42 22.23 -10.82 16.47
CA ASP A 42 23.53 -11.50 16.66
C ASP A 42 24.68 -10.86 15.87
N SER A 43 24.36 -10.06 14.85
CA SER A 43 25.33 -9.53 13.89
C SER A 43 26.03 -8.26 14.38
N VAL A 44 25.60 -7.71 15.52
CA VAL A 44 26.15 -6.47 16.08
C VAL A 44 26.56 -6.68 17.56
N PRO A 45 27.61 -7.48 17.85
CA PRO A 45 28.00 -7.82 19.23
C PRO A 45 28.51 -6.62 20.05
N THR A 46 28.99 -5.56 19.39
CA THR A 46 29.69 -4.43 20.02
C THR A 46 28.82 -3.20 20.29
N ILE A 47 27.56 -3.18 19.85
CA ILE A 47 26.68 -1.99 19.91
C ILE A 47 25.56 -2.13 20.96
N LYS A 48 25.21 -3.36 21.39
CA LYS A 48 24.14 -3.60 22.37
C LYS A 48 24.62 -3.81 23.82
N TYR A 49 25.94 -3.86 24.06
CA TYR A 49 26.54 -3.98 25.41
C TYR A 49 26.90 -2.64 26.07
N ARG A 50 26.61 -1.49 25.45
CA ARG A 50 26.82 -0.18 26.09
C ARG A 50 25.58 0.23 26.88
N SER A 51 25.44 -0.46 28.02
CA SER A 51 24.76 -0.06 29.25
C SER A 51 23.30 0.43 29.18
N LEU A 52 22.55 -0.06 30.17
CA LEU A 52 21.43 0.60 30.85
C LEU A 52 21.73 2.05 31.33
N ALA A 53 22.84 2.66 30.92
CA ALA A 53 23.33 3.97 31.28
C ALA A 53 23.76 4.84 30.07
N SER A 54 23.58 4.37 28.82
CA SER A 54 23.74 5.23 27.65
C SER A 54 22.38 5.71 27.16
N VAL A 55 22.22 7.03 27.12
CA VAL A 55 20.94 7.74 26.90
C VAL A 55 20.60 7.86 25.41
N GLU A 56 21.47 7.39 24.51
CA GLU A 56 21.25 7.52 23.07
C GLU A 56 21.09 6.13 22.41
N PRO A 57 19.94 5.86 21.77
CA PRO A 57 19.78 4.69 20.92
C PRO A 57 20.84 4.74 19.82
N HIS A 58 21.64 3.69 19.69
CA HIS A 58 22.50 3.53 18.53
C HIS A 58 21.64 3.40 17.28
N HIS A 59 21.67 4.45 16.45
CA HIS A 59 20.83 4.60 15.26
C HIS A 59 21.66 4.22 14.02
N ASP A 60 21.91 2.93 13.81
CA ASP A 60 22.57 2.49 12.57
C ASP A 60 21.61 2.70 11.40
N GLU A 61 21.85 3.75 10.62
CA GLU A 61 21.02 4.07 9.46
C GLU A 61 20.89 2.93 8.45
N GLN A 62 21.87 2.02 8.37
CA GLN A 62 21.80 0.86 7.48
C GLN A 62 20.85 -0.19 8.06
N GLU A 63 20.97 -0.51 9.35
CA GLU A 63 20.04 -1.40 10.05
C GLU A 63 18.60 -0.88 9.95
N GLU A 64 18.38 0.41 10.20
CA GLU A 64 17.06 1.06 10.08
C GLU A 64 16.47 0.95 8.66
N LYS A 65 17.31 1.16 7.63
CA LYS A 65 16.90 0.97 6.22
C LYS A 65 16.54 -0.48 5.94
N LEU A 66 17.33 -1.43 6.44
CA LEU A 66 17.05 -2.85 6.29
C LEU A 66 15.78 -3.28 7.04
N CYS A 67 15.53 -2.75 8.23
CA CYS A 67 14.30 -3.01 8.99
C CYS A 67 13.06 -2.46 8.27
N ASN A 68 13.17 -1.29 7.63
CA ASN A 68 12.11 -0.76 6.77
C ASN A 68 11.84 -1.66 5.54
N ILE A 69 12.89 -2.23 4.93
CA ILE A 69 12.75 -3.19 3.82
C ILE A 69 12.10 -4.48 4.32
N ALA A 70 12.57 -5.03 5.45
CA ALA A 70 12.01 -6.22 6.07
C ALA A 70 10.53 -6.02 6.41
N ALA A 71 10.15 -4.90 7.02
CA ALA A 71 8.76 -4.58 7.33
C ALA A 71 7.88 -4.52 6.07
N ALA A 72 8.39 -3.92 4.98
CA ALA A 72 7.67 -3.88 3.71
C ALA A 72 7.48 -5.28 3.10
N GLU A 73 8.49 -6.16 3.20
CA GLU A 73 8.40 -7.54 2.70
C GLU A 73 7.48 -8.40 3.56
N LEU A 74 7.52 -8.26 4.89
CA LEU A 74 6.65 -8.98 5.83
C LEU A 74 5.18 -8.62 5.64
N LEU A 75 4.87 -7.33 5.49
CA LEU A 75 3.50 -6.85 5.34
C LEU A 75 2.98 -6.99 3.90
N MET A 76 3.83 -6.84 2.90
CA MET A 76 3.45 -6.87 1.49
C MET A 76 4.39 -7.78 0.68
N PRO A 77 4.40 -9.12 0.90
CA PRO A 77 5.35 -10.03 0.25
C PRO A 77 5.32 -9.91 -1.27
N ALA A 78 6.48 -9.79 -1.92
CA ALA A 78 6.59 -9.32 -3.30
C ALA A 78 5.75 -10.17 -4.28
N THR A 79 5.79 -11.49 -4.11
CA THR A 79 5.07 -12.45 -4.95
C THR A 79 3.55 -12.32 -4.80
N ILE A 80 3.05 -12.29 -3.56
CA ILE A 80 1.62 -12.20 -3.24
C ILE A 80 1.09 -10.82 -3.61
N PHE A 81 1.82 -9.77 -3.24
CA PHE A 81 1.49 -8.39 -3.54
C PHE A 81 1.38 -8.15 -5.04
N SER A 82 2.35 -8.64 -5.83
CA SER A 82 2.30 -8.53 -7.29
C SER A 82 1.11 -9.27 -7.89
N LYS A 83 0.80 -10.49 -7.43
CA LYS A 83 -0.37 -11.25 -7.90
C LYS A 83 -1.66 -10.47 -7.67
N ILE A 84 -1.86 -9.94 -6.46
CA ILE A 84 -3.06 -9.18 -6.09
C ILE A 84 -3.11 -7.87 -6.87
N ALA A 85 -2.03 -7.10 -6.91
CA ALA A 85 -2.00 -5.80 -7.59
C ALA A 85 -2.27 -5.88 -9.10
N ASN A 86 -1.85 -6.98 -9.75
CA ASN A 86 -2.10 -7.22 -11.17
C ASN A 86 -3.59 -7.46 -11.51
N ASP A 87 -4.44 -7.73 -10.51
CA ASP A 87 -5.89 -7.84 -10.72
C ASP A 87 -6.56 -6.44 -10.74
N PHE A 88 -5.80 -5.36 -10.55
CA PHE A 88 -6.29 -3.98 -10.49
C PHE A 88 -5.62 -3.08 -11.53
N LEU A 89 -6.42 -2.15 -12.10
CA LEU A 89 -5.89 -1.02 -12.86
C LEU A 89 -5.55 0.16 -11.91
N PRO A 90 -4.57 1.02 -12.25
CA PRO A 90 -4.25 2.19 -11.44
C PRO A 90 -5.45 3.12 -11.27
N SER A 91 -5.92 3.28 -10.04
CA SER A 91 -6.97 4.23 -9.66
C SER A 91 -6.93 4.52 -8.15
N PRO A 92 -7.54 5.61 -7.67
CA PRO A 92 -7.66 5.88 -6.24
C PRO A 92 -8.36 4.75 -5.47
N GLN A 93 -9.36 4.11 -6.08
CA GLN A 93 -10.13 3.02 -5.49
C GLN A 93 -9.28 1.76 -5.39
N SER A 94 -8.57 1.41 -6.47
CA SER A 94 -7.65 0.28 -6.49
C SER A 94 -6.56 0.42 -5.43
N LEU A 95 -5.96 1.61 -5.28
CA LEU A 95 -4.95 1.83 -4.25
C LEU A 95 -5.53 1.65 -2.84
N GLN A 96 -6.73 2.18 -2.58
CA GLN A 96 -7.42 2.00 -1.29
C GLN A 96 -7.76 0.52 -1.01
N GLU A 97 -8.19 -0.22 -2.03
CA GLU A 97 -8.54 -1.63 -1.90
C GLU A 97 -7.31 -2.50 -1.60
N ILE A 98 -6.20 -2.27 -2.30
CA ILE A 98 -4.95 -2.98 -2.05
C ILE A 98 -4.42 -2.62 -0.66
N ALA A 99 -4.41 -1.33 -0.29
CA ALA A 99 -3.98 -0.90 1.03
C ALA A 99 -4.78 -1.56 2.15
N ARG A 100 -6.11 -1.64 2.00
CA ARG A 100 -6.99 -2.35 2.93
C ARG A 100 -6.69 -3.84 2.99
N THR A 101 -6.46 -4.49 1.84
CA THR A 101 -6.17 -5.93 1.74
C THR A 101 -4.92 -6.32 2.53
N PHE A 102 -3.89 -5.46 2.51
CA PHE A 102 -2.64 -5.68 3.22
C PHE A 102 -2.57 -4.98 4.59
N GLU A 103 -3.66 -4.34 5.03
CA GLU A 103 -3.69 -3.51 6.25
C GLU A 103 -2.50 -2.53 6.36
N THR A 104 -2.17 -1.87 5.25
CA THR A 104 -1.08 -0.91 5.15
C THR A 104 -1.60 0.50 4.84
N SER A 105 -0.77 1.51 5.11
CA SER A 105 -1.09 2.88 4.72
C SER A 105 -1.03 3.05 3.20
N LEU A 106 -1.85 3.95 2.63
CA LEU A 106 -1.77 4.29 1.20
C LEU A 106 -0.36 4.62 0.74
N THR A 107 0.39 5.33 1.59
CA THR A 107 1.77 5.73 1.32
C THR A 107 2.69 4.50 1.18
N ALA A 108 2.60 3.54 2.10
CA ALA A 108 3.39 2.32 2.03
C ALA A 108 2.98 1.48 0.79
N THR A 109 1.67 1.36 0.54
CA THR A 109 1.13 0.60 -0.60
C THR A 109 1.60 1.18 -1.93
N VAL A 110 1.52 2.50 -2.14
CA VAL A 110 1.93 3.13 -3.40
C VAL A 110 3.44 3.02 -3.61
N LEU A 111 4.24 3.15 -2.55
CA LEU A 111 5.69 2.94 -2.64
C LEU A 111 6.03 1.50 -2.98
N ARG A 112 5.28 0.53 -2.46
CA ARG A 112 5.46 -0.89 -2.82
C ARG A 112 5.10 -1.15 -4.28
N LEU A 113 3.99 -0.59 -4.78
CA LEU A 113 3.59 -0.67 -6.19
C LEU A 113 4.66 -0.09 -7.12
N HIS A 114 5.21 1.08 -6.79
CA HIS A 114 6.27 1.70 -7.58
C HIS A 114 7.60 0.95 -7.47
N GLY A 115 7.98 0.49 -6.27
CA GLY A 115 9.22 -0.25 -6.03
C GLY A 115 9.27 -1.58 -6.78
N LEU A 116 8.13 -2.25 -6.90
CA LEU A 116 7.99 -3.48 -7.70
C LEU A 116 7.67 -3.21 -9.18
N LYS A 117 7.65 -1.95 -9.60
CA LYS A 117 7.35 -1.51 -10.98
C LYS A 117 6.03 -2.07 -11.53
N LEU A 118 5.02 -2.20 -10.67
CA LEU A 118 3.73 -2.76 -11.03
C LEU A 118 2.85 -1.73 -11.74
N TRP A 119 2.90 -0.47 -11.31
CA TRP A 119 2.10 0.62 -11.88
C TRP A 119 2.96 1.82 -12.29
N ASP A 120 2.75 2.29 -13.53
CA ASP A 120 3.31 3.56 -14.04
C ASP A 120 2.27 4.69 -13.94
N ALA A 121 1.82 4.97 -12.71
CA ALA A 121 0.85 6.03 -12.43
C ALA A 121 1.30 6.88 -11.24
N THR A 122 1.06 8.18 -11.32
CA THR A 122 1.36 9.12 -10.24
C THR A 122 0.16 9.25 -9.32
N PHE A 123 0.38 9.18 -8.01
CA PHE A 123 -0.68 9.38 -7.02
C PHE A 123 -0.43 10.65 -6.22
N ILE A 124 -1.50 11.39 -5.93
CA ILE A 124 -1.45 12.62 -5.14
C ILE A 124 -2.51 12.51 -4.05
N LEU A 125 -2.11 12.70 -2.80
CA LEU A 125 -3.06 12.87 -1.70
C LEU A 125 -3.22 14.35 -1.40
N TRP A 126 -4.44 14.83 -1.54
CA TRP A 126 -4.82 16.19 -1.21
C TRP A 126 -5.48 16.23 0.16
N LYS A 127 -5.19 17.27 0.93
CA LYS A 127 -5.89 17.60 2.16
C LYS A 127 -6.41 19.02 2.09
N ARG A 128 -7.63 19.20 2.58
CA ARG A 128 -8.24 20.52 2.72
C ARG A 128 -7.49 21.35 3.76
N ARG A 129 -7.13 22.58 3.40
CA ARG A 129 -6.62 23.63 4.29
C ARG A 129 -7.41 24.92 4.03
N GLY A 130 -8.35 25.23 4.92
CA GLY A 130 -9.33 26.28 4.70
C GLY A 130 -10.26 25.97 3.52
N SER A 131 -10.33 26.87 2.55
CA SER A 131 -11.08 26.68 1.30
C SER A 131 -10.31 25.91 0.22
N ALA A 132 -8.98 25.81 0.34
CA ALA A 132 -8.13 25.24 -0.70
C ALA A 132 -7.73 23.79 -0.41
N LEU A 133 -7.44 23.03 -1.47
CA LEU A 133 -6.75 21.76 -1.40
C LEU A 133 -5.23 21.97 -1.50
N THR A 134 -4.51 21.28 -0.63
CA THR A 134 -3.04 21.23 -0.65
C THR A 134 -2.58 19.78 -0.78
N ALA A 135 -1.59 19.53 -1.63
CA ALA A 135 -1.01 18.20 -1.74
C ALA A 135 -0.25 17.87 -0.44
N ALA A 136 -0.72 16.87 0.30
CA ALA A 136 -0.02 16.32 1.44
C ALA A 136 1.21 15.52 0.99
N TRP A 137 1.07 14.77 -0.10
CA TRP A 137 2.18 14.11 -0.78
C TRP A 137 1.86 13.81 -2.24
N ILE A 138 2.91 13.61 -3.02
CA ILE A 138 2.88 13.05 -4.38
C ILE A 138 3.83 11.86 -4.46
N ALA A 139 3.35 10.73 -4.98
CA ALA A 139 4.14 9.54 -5.25
C ALA A 139 4.27 9.38 -6.77
N ARG A 140 5.50 9.39 -7.27
CA ARG A 140 5.81 9.31 -8.71
C ARG A 140 6.59 8.03 -9.00
N PRO A 141 6.21 7.26 -10.05
CA PRO A 141 7.02 6.15 -10.52
C PRO A 141 8.47 6.59 -10.75
N ASN A 142 9.42 5.79 -10.28
CA ASN A 142 10.87 6.03 -10.39
C ASN A 142 11.41 7.34 -9.75
N ARG A 143 10.56 8.18 -9.13
CA ARG A 143 10.99 9.40 -8.41
C ARG A 143 10.64 9.38 -6.92
N GLY A 144 9.91 8.37 -6.46
CA GLY A 144 9.54 8.19 -5.06
C GLY A 144 8.49 9.17 -4.56
N LEU A 145 8.47 9.34 -3.24
CA LEU A 145 7.50 10.18 -2.53
C LEU A 145 8.07 11.57 -2.28
N THR A 146 7.25 12.61 -2.49
CA THR A 146 7.56 13.97 -2.04
C THR A 146 6.42 14.45 -1.15
N TYR A 147 6.73 14.82 0.09
CA TYR A 147 5.78 15.43 1.02
C TYR A 147 5.65 16.93 0.76
N PHE A 148 4.44 17.45 0.96
CA PHE A 148 4.10 18.86 0.80
C PHE A 148 4.70 19.51 -0.46
N PRO A 149 4.53 18.88 -1.65
CA PRO A 149 5.05 19.46 -2.87
C PRO A 149 4.36 20.82 -3.13
N PRO A 150 5.04 21.77 -3.80
CA PRO A 150 4.44 23.03 -4.25
C PRO A 150 3.53 22.76 -5.46
N LEU A 151 2.44 22.02 -5.20
CA LEU A 151 1.46 21.53 -6.15
C LEU A 151 0.08 22.07 -5.75
N ALA A 152 -0.58 22.70 -6.71
CA ALA A 152 -1.93 23.25 -6.54
C ALA A 152 -2.83 22.83 -7.71
N VAL A 153 -4.12 22.88 -7.47
CA VAL A 153 -5.15 22.78 -8.52
C VAL A 153 -5.36 24.18 -9.09
N GLY A 154 -5.33 24.33 -10.41
CA GLY A 154 -5.30 25.63 -11.08
C GLY A 154 -6.58 26.46 -10.92
N ASP A 155 -7.74 25.82 -11.02
CA ASP A 155 -9.06 26.47 -10.83
C ASP A 155 -9.97 25.55 -10.00
N ALA A 156 -10.46 26.05 -8.87
CA ALA A 156 -11.29 25.27 -7.96
C ALA A 156 -12.74 25.10 -8.43
N ASP A 157 -13.23 26.00 -9.28
CA ASP A 157 -14.62 25.99 -9.75
C ASP A 157 -14.81 24.95 -10.85
N SER A 158 -13.88 24.88 -11.79
CA SER A 158 -13.91 23.92 -12.91
C SER A 158 -13.23 22.57 -12.64
N SER A 159 -12.53 22.41 -11.51
CA SER A 159 -11.80 21.17 -11.22
C SER A 159 -12.70 20.03 -10.74
N GLY A 160 -12.54 18.88 -11.40
CA GLY A 160 -13.08 17.59 -10.98
C GLY A 160 -12.50 17.08 -9.65
N ILE A 161 -11.31 17.52 -9.24
CA ILE A 161 -10.75 17.21 -7.91
C ILE A 161 -11.60 17.88 -6.81
N TYR A 162 -11.96 19.15 -6.98
CA TYR A 162 -12.86 19.83 -6.06
C TYR A 162 -14.30 19.33 -6.18
N ASP A 163 -14.74 18.94 -7.38
CA ASP A 163 -16.06 18.34 -7.55
C ASP A 163 -16.18 17.00 -6.80
N ALA A 164 -15.15 16.16 -6.84
CA ALA A 164 -15.07 14.95 -6.03
C ALA A 164 -15.21 15.27 -4.54
N LEU A 165 -14.51 16.31 -4.06
CA LEU A 165 -14.60 16.78 -2.67
C LEU A 165 -16.01 17.25 -2.29
N ARG A 166 -16.69 17.99 -3.17
CA ARG A 166 -18.03 18.53 -2.91
C ARG A 166 -19.10 17.43 -2.91
N ASN A 167 -19.04 16.53 -3.87
CA ASN A 167 -20.11 15.57 -4.15
C ASN A 167 -19.85 14.17 -3.58
N GLY A 168 -18.63 13.88 -3.11
CA GLY A 168 -18.23 12.56 -2.65
C GLY A 168 -18.13 11.50 -3.75
N LYS A 169 -18.33 11.89 -5.01
CA LYS A 169 -18.31 10.99 -6.17
C LYS A 169 -16.92 10.93 -6.78
N THR A 170 -16.63 9.82 -7.43
CA THR A 170 -15.41 9.69 -8.24
C THR A 170 -15.55 10.56 -9.48
N THR A 171 -14.51 11.32 -9.80
CA THR A 171 -14.44 12.14 -11.00
C THR A 171 -13.31 11.66 -11.90
N VAL A 172 -13.50 11.82 -13.21
CA VAL A 172 -12.52 11.48 -14.24
C VAL A 172 -12.54 12.62 -15.24
N GLY A 173 -11.38 13.20 -15.54
CA GLY A 173 -11.32 14.31 -16.47
C GLY A 173 -9.93 14.91 -16.59
N GLU A 174 -9.84 15.98 -17.37
CA GLU A 174 -8.62 16.75 -17.49
C GLU A 174 -8.55 17.81 -16.40
N GLU A 175 -7.40 17.90 -15.75
CA GLU A 175 -7.12 18.84 -14.68
C GLU A 175 -5.91 19.69 -15.02
N TRP A 176 -5.98 20.97 -14.67
CA TRP A 176 -4.84 21.87 -14.68
C TRP A 176 -4.16 21.82 -13.31
N LEU A 177 -3.00 21.19 -13.25
CA LEU A 177 -2.17 21.14 -12.05
C LEU A 177 -1.01 22.12 -12.18
N THR A 178 -0.77 22.91 -11.15
CA THR A 178 0.32 23.87 -11.10
C THR A 178 1.44 23.32 -10.24
N PHE A 179 2.62 23.12 -10.83
CA PHE A 179 3.83 22.72 -10.11
C PHE A 179 4.91 23.77 -10.33
N GLN A 180 5.39 24.41 -9.26
CA GLN A 180 6.40 25.48 -9.34
C GLN A 180 6.04 26.57 -10.37
N ASN A 181 4.79 27.06 -10.36
CA ASN A 181 4.24 28.04 -11.30
C ASN A 181 4.16 27.60 -12.78
N GLN A 182 4.38 26.31 -13.07
CA GLN A 182 4.12 25.75 -14.40
C GLN A 182 2.80 24.98 -14.39
N TYR A 183 1.91 25.35 -15.31
CA TYR A 183 0.66 24.64 -15.53
C TYR A 183 0.90 23.40 -16.39
N ARG A 184 0.38 22.26 -15.96
CA ARG A 184 0.32 21.04 -16.75
C ARG A 184 -1.10 20.52 -16.78
N ARG A 185 -1.56 20.19 -17.99
CA ARG A 185 -2.82 19.50 -18.21
C ARG A 185 -2.59 18.00 -18.06
N CYS A 186 -3.36 17.37 -17.19
CA CYS A 186 -3.23 15.95 -16.85
C CYS A 186 -4.60 15.29 -16.90
N HIS A 187 -4.68 14.04 -17.35
CA HIS A 187 -5.88 13.23 -17.16
C HIS A 187 -5.85 12.60 -15.77
N VAL A 188 -6.85 12.91 -14.95
CA VAL A 188 -6.89 12.59 -13.52
C VAL A 188 -8.15 11.83 -13.17
N ILE A 189 -7.99 10.79 -12.35
CA ILE A 189 -9.09 10.12 -11.65
C ILE A 189 -9.00 10.52 -10.19
N SER A 190 -10.07 11.06 -9.61
CA SER A 190 -10.10 11.55 -8.24
C SER A 190 -11.24 10.95 -7.44
N ALA A 191 -10.94 10.60 -6.18
CA ALA A 191 -11.95 10.06 -5.27
C ALA A 191 -11.74 10.56 -3.85
N CYS A 192 -12.84 10.78 -3.14
CA CYS A 192 -12.82 11.00 -1.70
C CYS A 192 -12.30 9.75 -0.99
N MET A 193 -11.47 9.99 0.01
CA MET A 193 -11.09 8.98 0.97
C MET A 193 -12.22 8.76 1.97
N SER A 194 -12.61 7.51 2.18
CA SER A 194 -13.62 7.14 3.18
C SER A 194 -13.26 7.72 4.55
N ASN A 195 -14.17 8.49 5.15
CA ASN A 195 -14.07 9.13 6.46
C ASN A 195 -13.08 10.31 6.59
N SER A 196 -12.70 10.98 5.49
CA SER A 196 -11.86 12.18 5.58
C SER A 196 -12.20 13.25 4.54
N SER A 197 -11.80 14.49 4.82
CA SER A 197 -11.80 15.61 3.84
C SER A 197 -10.62 15.56 2.87
N ALA A 198 -10.03 14.36 2.68
CA ALA A 198 -8.90 14.14 1.79
C ALA A 198 -9.36 13.54 0.45
N ILE A 199 -8.68 13.96 -0.62
CA ILE A 199 -8.88 13.43 -1.98
C ILE A 199 -7.65 12.68 -2.40
N LEU A 200 -7.84 11.48 -2.95
CA LEU A 200 -6.78 10.75 -3.61
C LEU A 200 -6.97 10.88 -5.12
N SER A 201 -5.96 11.41 -5.81
CA SER A 201 -5.90 11.51 -7.26
C SER A 201 -4.91 10.50 -7.83
N CYS A 202 -5.26 9.92 -8.96
CA CYS A 202 -4.40 9.11 -9.81
C CYS A 202 -4.24 9.81 -11.16
N VAL A 203 -3.01 10.04 -11.58
CA VAL A 203 -2.64 10.60 -12.88
C VAL A 203 -2.01 9.46 -13.68
N ALA A 204 -2.67 9.06 -14.77
CA ALA A 204 -2.17 7.97 -15.62
C ALA A 204 -0.82 8.35 -16.25
N GLY A 205 0.11 7.39 -16.33
CA GLY A 205 1.32 7.52 -17.14
C GLY A 205 0.99 7.55 -18.63
N HIS A 206 1.95 7.97 -19.46
CA HIS A 206 1.79 8.15 -20.91
C HIS A 206 1.43 6.87 -21.70
N THR A 207 1.33 5.70 -21.05
CA THR A 207 1.28 4.38 -21.71
C THR A 207 -0.07 3.66 -21.59
N HIS A 208 -1.04 4.16 -20.82
CA HIS A 208 -2.34 3.51 -20.71
C HIS A 208 -3.48 4.44 -21.15
N ALA A 209 -3.98 4.18 -22.37
CA ALA A 209 -5.27 4.69 -22.81
C ALA A 209 -6.36 4.27 -21.80
N PRO A 210 -7.35 5.14 -21.52
CA PRO A 210 -8.41 4.83 -20.56
C PRO A 210 -9.25 3.67 -21.09
N SER A 211 -9.14 2.50 -20.47
CA SER A 211 -10.16 1.47 -20.61
C SER A 211 -11.32 1.78 -19.66
N LYS A 212 -12.54 1.47 -20.11
CA LYS A 212 -13.80 1.78 -19.41
C LYS A 212 -13.76 1.41 -17.93
N PRO A 213 -14.46 2.17 -17.06
CA PRO A 213 -14.57 1.83 -15.65
C PRO A 213 -15.15 0.43 -15.49
N THR A 214 -14.33 -0.49 -14.96
CA THR A 214 -14.78 -1.81 -14.53
C THR A 214 -15.73 -1.63 -13.35
N ALA A 215 -16.85 -2.35 -13.38
CA ALA A 215 -17.85 -2.32 -12.32
C ALA A 215 -17.22 -2.59 -10.93
N PRO A 216 -17.81 -2.08 -9.83
CA PRO A 216 -17.29 -2.32 -8.50
C PRO A 216 -17.20 -3.82 -8.23
N HIS A 217 -15.97 -4.35 -8.21
CA HIS A 217 -15.73 -5.66 -7.63
C HIS A 217 -16.16 -5.55 -6.16
N THR A 218 -17.14 -6.36 -5.78
CA THR A 218 -17.47 -6.59 -4.37
C THR A 218 -16.68 -7.81 -3.93
N PRO A 219 -15.49 -7.69 -3.31
CA PRO A 219 -14.92 -8.85 -2.65
C PRO A 219 -15.65 -9.00 -1.33
N ALA A 220 -16.26 -10.18 -1.13
CA ALA A 220 -16.59 -10.62 0.21
C ALA A 220 -15.29 -10.57 1.03
N MET A 221 -15.21 -9.61 1.95
CA MET A 221 -14.09 -9.44 2.86
C MET A 221 -14.00 -10.69 3.73
N LEU A 222 -13.01 -11.52 3.44
CA LEU A 222 -12.46 -12.42 4.44
C LEU A 222 -11.03 -11.92 4.70
N PRO A 223 -10.64 -11.68 5.97
CA PRO A 223 -9.25 -11.43 6.30
C PRO A 223 -8.40 -12.55 5.69
N LEU A 224 -7.22 -12.20 5.17
CA LEU A 224 -6.30 -13.18 4.60
C LEU A 224 -6.08 -14.29 5.63
N PRO A 225 -6.57 -15.52 5.40
CA PRO A 225 -6.28 -16.63 6.30
C PRO A 225 -4.78 -16.88 6.21
N LEU A 226 -4.13 -17.08 7.36
CA LEU A 226 -2.74 -17.53 7.46
C LEU A 226 -2.51 -18.93 6.85
N GLU A 227 -3.56 -19.58 6.34
CA GLU A 227 -3.50 -20.91 5.73
C GLU A 227 -3.36 -20.77 4.20
N TYR A 228 -2.17 -21.11 3.72
CA TYR A 228 -1.67 -20.92 2.35
C TYR A 228 -2.03 -22.04 1.38
N ASP A 229 -3.09 -22.80 1.64
CA ASP A 229 -3.42 -23.96 0.81
C ASP A 229 -4.04 -23.54 -0.54
N CYS A 230 -3.35 -23.79 -1.67
CA CYS A 230 -3.91 -23.56 -3.01
C CYS A 230 -5.18 -24.41 -3.16
N THR A 231 -6.31 -23.73 -3.34
CA THR A 231 -7.62 -24.31 -3.68
C THR A 231 -7.87 -24.31 -5.20
N CYS A 232 -6.79 -24.32 -5.97
CA CYS A 232 -6.78 -24.15 -7.41
C CYS A 232 -6.55 -25.47 -8.13
N ASP A 233 -7.01 -25.59 -9.38
CA ASP A 233 -6.82 -26.77 -10.22
C ASP A 233 -5.40 -26.87 -10.84
N GLY A 234 -4.42 -26.17 -10.25
CA GLY A 234 -3.07 -26.04 -10.81
C GLY A 234 -2.92 -24.97 -11.90
N THR A 235 -4.02 -24.40 -12.44
CA THR A 235 -3.95 -23.32 -13.45
C THR A 235 -3.81 -21.92 -12.83
N GLY A 236 -3.81 -21.84 -11.49
CA GLY A 236 -3.88 -20.57 -10.78
C GLY A 236 -5.28 -19.94 -10.77
N TRP A 237 -6.30 -20.66 -11.24
CA TRP A 237 -7.71 -20.28 -11.12
C TRP A 237 -8.46 -21.26 -10.22
N ARG A 238 -9.51 -20.75 -9.56
CA ARG A 238 -10.49 -21.56 -8.85
C ARG A 238 -11.87 -21.26 -9.40
N SER A 239 -12.65 -22.30 -9.65
CA SER A 239 -14.05 -22.20 -10.02
C SER A 239 -14.92 -22.54 -8.81
N PHE A 240 -15.90 -21.70 -8.50
CA PHE A 240 -16.84 -21.96 -7.41
C PHE A 240 -18.26 -21.52 -7.78
N LYS A 241 -19.26 -22.17 -7.19
CA LYS A 241 -20.67 -21.82 -7.39
C LYS A 241 -21.16 -20.98 -6.21
N LYS A 242 -21.85 -19.88 -6.50
CA LYS A 242 -22.53 -19.04 -5.52
C LYS A 242 -23.88 -18.61 -6.11
N ASP A 243 -24.96 -18.73 -5.36
CA ASP A 243 -26.31 -18.32 -5.79
C ASP A 243 -26.73 -18.91 -7.16
N GLY A 244 -26.38 -20.17 -7.40
CA GLY A 244 -26.67 -20.87 -8.66
C GLY A 244 -25.83 -20.44 -9.88
N ARG A 245 -24.90 -19.49 -9.72
CA ARG A 245 -24.00 -19.00 -10.76
C ARG A 245 -22.57 -19.52 -10.56
N SER A 246 -21.89 -19.81 -11.65
CA SER A 246 -20.48 -20.20 -11.65
C SER A 246 -19.59 -18.96 -11.72
N TYR A 247 -18.61 -18.87 -10.82
CA TYR A 247 -17.61 -17.82 -10.76
C TYR A 247 -16.23 -18.43 -10.90
N ALA A 248 -15.35 -17.74 -11.64
CA ALA A 248 -13.92 -18.01 -11.63
C ALA A 248 -13.22 -16.88 -10.89
N ALA A 249 -12.31 -17.23 -9.99
CA ALA A 249 -11.43 -16.27 -9.33
C ALA A 249 -9.99 -16.76 -9.40
N ARG A 250 -9.05 -15.83 -9.47
CA ARG A 250 -7.64 -16.16 -9.40
C ARG A 250 -7.30 -16.68 -8.00
N CYS A 251 -6.50 -17.75 -7.96
CA CYS A 251 -5.98 -18.31 -6.74
C CYS A 251 -4.94 -17.37 -6.13
N ARG A 252 -5.09 -17.05 -4.85
CA ARG A 252 -4.23 -16.10 -4.13
C ARG A 252 -3.05 -16.76 -3.40
N ALA A 253 -2.87 -18.06 -3.56
CA ALA A 253 -1.75 -18.78 -2.94
C ALA A 253 -0.40 -18.33 -3.53
N ALA A 254 0.64 -18.31 -2.69
CA ALA A 254 2.00 -17.99 -3.12
C ALA A 254 2.54 -19.08 -4.07
N GLN A 255 2.26 -20.34 -3.75
CA GLN A 255 2.61 -21.52 -4.54
C GLN A 255 1.33 -22.25 -5.00
N HIS A 256 1.36 -22.78 -6.23
CA HIS A 256 0.27 -23.59 -6.77
C HIS A 256 0.76 -25.04 -6.80
N PHE A 257 0.04 -25.93 -6.14
CA PHE A 257 0.29 -27.36 -6.28
C PHE A 257 -0.34 -27.81 -7.60
N THR A 258 0.48 -28.19 -8.57
CA THR A 258 0.01 -28.97 -9.70
C THR A 258 -0.47 -30.31 -9.14
N ARG A 259 -1.77 -30.59 -9.21
CA ARG A 259 -2.21 -31.99 -9.14
C ARG A 259 -1.54 -32.68 -10.33
N CYS A 260 -0.54 -33.52 -10.08
CA CYS A 260 -0.05 -34.43 -11.10
C CYS A 260 -1.26 -35.15 -11.68
N ALA A 261 -1.41 -35.08 -13.00
CA ALA A 261 -2.44 -35.81 -13.72
C ALA A 261 -2.37 -37.30 -13.32
N ASP A 262 -3.56 -37.86 -13.14
CA ASP A 262 -3.86 -39.22 -12.71
C ASP A 262 -2.77 -40.25 -13.04
N VAL A 263 -2.17 -40.82 -11.99
CA VAL A 263 -1.56 -42.16 -12.11
C VAL A 263 -2.73 -43.12 -12.31
N PRO A 264 -2.81 -43.90 -13.39
CA PRO A 264 -3.85 -44.90 -13.55
C PRO A 264 -3.75 -45.88 -12.38
N GLN A 265 -4.86 -46.07 -11.66
CA GLN A 265 -4.96 -47.17 -10.70
C GLN A 265 -5.13 -48.46 -11.50
N ASP A 266 -4.16 -49.37 -11.32
CA ASP A 266 -4.24 -50.78 -11.73
C ASP A 266 -5.40 -51.52 -11.03
#